data_AF-F8AN53-F1
#
_entry.id   AF-F8AN53-F1
#
_cell.length_a   1.000
_cell.length_b   1.000
_cell.length_c   1.000
_cell.angle_alpha   90.00
_cell.angle_beta   90.00
_cell.angle_gamma   90.00
#
_symmetry.space_group_name_H-M   'P 1'
#
loop_
_entity.id
_entity.type
_entity.pdbx_description
1 polymer ?
#
loop_
_entity_poly.entity_id
_entity_poly.type
_entity_poly.pdbx_seq_one_letter_code
_entity_poly.pdbx_strand_id
1 'polypeptide(L)'
;MVDFEIFKAIGFKLVNEYGILGIFLIGFSEPIFQPLPTEIFMIAGIALGLNWIYVLLAGACGTVAGSVVTYYLSSKYGEKLALKLFKEEEYRKGENFFKKYGILGFIVISFTPLPFEIMCWVCGAFEMPFKKYILAVFLSRVIKHGLIVLPFVLWGSTNISDIFKYILGHIHL
;
A
#
# COMPACT_ATOMS: atom_id res chain seq x y z
N MET A 1 20.84 -2.82 -4.14
CA MET A 1 19.76 -1.95 -3.67
C MET A 1 18.85 -1.77 -4.86
N VAL A 2 17.63 -2.33 -4.86
CA VAL A 2 16.70 -2.02 -5.95
C VAL A 2 16.41 -0.53 -5.82
N ASP A 3 16.80 0.24 -6.83
CA ASP A 3 16.76 1.69 -6.77
C ASP A 3 15.29 2.12 -6.69
N PHE A 4 14.98 2.95 -5.69
CA PHE A 4 13.65 3.55 -5.51
C PHE A 4 13.20 4.28 -6.78
N GLU A 5 14.16 4.82 -7.54
CA GLU A 5 13.91 5.46 -8.82
C GLU A 5 13.41 4.49 -9.89
N ILE A 6 13.85 3.23 -9.88
CA ILE A 6 13.35 2.22 -10.84
C ILE A 6 11.86 1.94 -10.59
N PHE A 7 11.48 1.74 -9.32
CA PHE A 7 10.07 1.53 -8.95
C PHE A 7 9.20 2.70 -9.34
N LYS A 8 9.71 3.91 -9.06
CA LYS A 8 9.05 5.16 -9.42
C LYS A 8 8.84 5.26 -10.93
N ALA A 9 9.90 5.05 -11.72
CA ALA A 9 9.84 5.11 -13.17
C ALA A 9 8.85 4.08 -13.76
N ILE A 10 8.88 2.84 -13.27
CA ILE A 10 7.93 1.79 -13.69
C ILE A 10 6.51 2.18 -13.33
N GLY A 11 6.26 2.67 -12.11
CA GLY A 11 4.94 3.08 -11.68
C GLY A 11 4.37 4.23 -12.51
N PHE A 12 5.16 5.29 -12.75
CA PHE A 12 4.72 6.39 -13.62
C PHE A 12 4.48 5.93 -15.06
N LYS A 13 5.33 5.05 -15.59
CA LYS A 13 5.14 4.46 -16.92
C LYS A 13 3.83 3.67 -16.99
N LEU A 14 3.53 2.86 -15.98
CA LEU A 14 2.28 2.09 -15.91
C LEU A 14 1.05 3.01 -15.89
N VAL A 15 1.08 4.10 -15.13
CA VAL A 15 -0.02 5.09 -15.13
C VAL A 15 -0.16 5.75 -16.49
N ASN A 16 0.95 6.14 -17.13
CA ASN A 16 0.92 6.83 -18.41
C ASN A 16 0.43 5.93 -19.55
N GLU A 17 0.84 4.67 -19.59
CA GLU A 17 0.47 3.73 -20.66
C GLU A 17 -0.89 3.04 -20.43
N TYR A 18 -1.24 2.74 -19.18
CA TYR A 18 -2.41 1.91 -18.84
C TYR A 18 -3.46 2.63 -17.98
N GLY A 19 -3.22 3.87 -17.56
CA GLY A 19 -4.17 4.70 -16.82
C GLY A 19 -4.70 4.03 -15.55
N ILE A 20 -6.02 3.85 -15.47
CA ILE A 20 -6.72 3.25 -14.33
C ILE A 20 -6.23 1.81 -14.05
N LEU A 21 -5.93 1.03 -15.09
CA LEU A 21 -5.37 -0.31 -14.92
C LEU A 21 -3.96 -0.24 -14.32
N GLY A 22 -3.15 0.74 -14.72
CA GLY A 22 -1.84 0.99 -14.13
C GLY A 22 -1.94 1.22 -12.61
N ILE A 23 -2.89 2.06 -12.19
CA ILE A 23 -3.15 2.33 -10.76
C ILE A 23 -3.58 1.06 -10.03
N PHE A 24 -4.46 0.24 -10.63
CA PHE A 24 -4.87 -1.03 -10.04
C PHE A 24 -3.67 -1.97 -9.82
N LEU A 25 -2.79 -2.12 -10.83
CA LEU A 25 -1.61 -2.99 -10.76
C LEU A 25 -0.60 -2.51 -9.71
N ILE A 26 -0.41 -1.19 -9.62
CA ILE A 26 0.42 -0.56 -8.59
C ILE A 26 -0.16 -0.86 -7.20
N GLY A 27 -1.47 -0.59 -7.00
CA GLY A 27 -2.17 -0.91 -5.75
C GLY A 27 -2.07 -2.37 -5.38
N PHE A 28 -2.22 -3.27 -6.36
CA PHE A 28 -2.05 -4.72 -6.18
C PHE A 28 -0.66 -5.11 -5.69
N SER A 29 0.40 -4.47 -6.21
CA SER A 29 1.77 -4.76 -5.78
C SER A 29 2.14 -4.16 -4.42
N GLU A 30 1.47 -3.09 -3.99
CA GLU A 30 1.71 -2.38 -2.71
C GLU A 30 1.80 -3.32 -1.50
N PRO A 31 0.75 -4.07 -1.13
CA PRO A 31 0.78 -4.92 0.06
C PRO A 31 1.74 -6.12 -0.08
N ILE A 32 2.26 -6.40 -1.27
CA ILE A 32 3.11 -7.57 -1.51
C ILE A 32 4.56 -7.22 -1.25
N PHE A 33 5.08 -6.18 -1.91
CA PHE A 33 6.51 -5.84 -1.85
C PHE A 33 6.86 -4.39 -2.19
N GLN A 34 5.91 -3.54 -2.60
CA GLN A 34 6.28 -2.24 -3.15
C GLN A 34 6.62 -1.24 -2.03
N PRO A 35 7.79 -0.56 -2.10
CA PRO A 35 8.18 0.43 -1.09
C PRO A 35 7.47 1.78 -1.24
N LEU A 36 6.84 2.02 -2.40
CA LEU A 36 6.21 3.30 -2.73
C LEU A 36 4.70 3.25 -2.46
N PRO A 37 4.15 4.24 -1.74
CA PRO A 37 2.71 4.36 -1.56
C PRO A 37 1.97 4.53 -2.89
N THR A 38 0.87 3.79 -3.05
CA THR A 38 0.02 3.84 -4.25
C THR A 38 -0.50 5.25 -4.53
N GLU A 39 -0.71 6.05 -3.49
CA GLU A 39 -1.32 7.37 -3.60
C GLU A 39 -0.50 8.37 -4.43
N ILE A 40 0.82 8.21 -4.48
CA ILE A 40 1.70 9.03 -5.34
C ILE A 40 1.29 8.87 -6.81
N PHE A 41 1.01 7.63 -7.22
CA PHE A 41 0.60 7.29 -8.57
C PHE A 41 -0.88 7.59 -8.84
N MET A 42 -1.71 7.60 -7.80
CA MET A 42 -3.11 8.06 -7.90
C MET A 42 -3.17 9.55 -8.20
N ILE A 43 -2.41 10.37 -7.46
CA ILE A 43 -2.29 11.81 -7.71
C ILE A 43 -1.77 12.05 -9.14
N ALA A 44 -0.79 11.25 -9.57
CA ALA A 44 -0.27 11.29 -10.93
C ALA A 44 -1.34 11.03 -11.99
N GLY A 45 -2.14 9.99 -11.81
CA GLY A 45 -3.25 9.69 -12.73
C GLY A 45 -4.25 10.84 -12.80
N ILE A 46 -4.60 11.44 -11.68
CA ILE A 46 -5.53 12.59 -11.63
C ILE A 46 -4.92 13.81 -12.33
N ALA A 47 -3.62 14.07 -12.14
CA ALA A 47 -2.89 15.13 -12.84
C ALA A 47 -2.92 14.97 -14.36
N LEU A 48 -2.91 13.72 -14.84
CA LEU A 48 -3.04 13.36 -16.25
C LEU A 48 -4.49 13.37 -16.77
N GLY A 49 -5.45 13.76 -15.93
CA GLY A 49 -6.86 13.89 -16.31
C GLY A 49 -7.72 12.65 -16.06
N LEU A 50 -7.21 11.63 -15.35
CA LEU A 50 -8.03 10.48 -14.97
C LEU A 50 -9.11 10.89 -13.95
N ASN A 51 -10.29 10.34 -14.10
CA ASN A 51 -11.40 10.58 -13.16
C ASN A 51 -11.03 10.06 -11.76
N TRP A 52 -11.05 10.96 -10.78
CA TRP A 52 -10.61 10.67 -9.42
C TRP A 52 -11.39 9.55 -8.72
N ILE A 53 -12.68 9.33 -9.07
CA ILE A 53 -13.50 8.25 -8.51
C ILE A 53 -12.95 6.91 -8.99
N TYR A 54 -12.66 6.77 -10.29
CA TYR A 54 -12.09 5.54 -10.84
C TYR A 54 -10.68 5.29 -10.34
N VAL A 55 -9.88 6.35 -10.15
CA VAL A 55 -8.57 6.26 -9.52
C VAL A 55 -8.69 5.69 -8.09
N LEU A 56 -9.59 6.24 -7.29
CA LEU A 56 -9.83 5.80 -5.91
C LEU A 56 -10.27 4.34 -5.85
N LEU A 57 -11.25 3.96 -6.68
CA LEU A 57 -11.74 2.59 -6.75
C LEU A 57 -10.66 1.62 -7.23
N ALA A 58 -9.90 1.97 -8.27
CA ALA A 58 -8.84 1.12 -8.79
C ALA A 58 -7.71 0.90 -7.78
N GLY A 59 -7.26 1.96 -7.11
CA GLY A 59 -6.26 1.87 -6.04
C GLY A 59 -6.74 0.98 -4.90
N ALA A 60 -7.94 1.24 -4.38
CA ALA A 60 -8.51 0.48 -3.27
C ALA A 60 -8.73 -1.00 -3.63
N CYS A 61 -9.34 -1.29 -4.78
CA CYS A 61 -9.57 -2.66 -5.24
C CYS A 61 -8.26 -3.39 -5.53
N GLY A 62 -7.29 -2.71 -6.15
CA GLY A 62 -5.95 -3.24 -6.40
C GLY A 62 -5.30 -3.66 -5.09
N THR A 63 -5.21 -2.76 -4.11
CA THR A 63 -4.60 -3.07 -2.82
C THR A 63 -5.35 -4.15 -2.05
N VAL A 64 -6.68 -4.17 -2.08
CA VAL A 64 -7.45 -5.27 -1.45
C VAL A 64 -7.10 -6.60 -2.11
N ALA A 65 -7.08 -6.68 -3.44
CA ALA A 65 -6.72 -7.90 -4.16
C ALA A 65 -5.28 -8.34 -3.86
N GLY A 66 -4.32 -7.41 -3.85
CA GLY A 66 -2.94 -7.68 -3.46
C GLY A 66 -2.82 -8.19 -2.03
N SER A 67 -3.61 -7.61 -1.11
CA SER A 67 -3.59 -7.99 0.31
C SER A 67 -4.08 -9.42 0.54
N VAL A 68 -5.04 -9.89 -0.28
CA VAL A 68 -5.49 -11.29 -0.24
C VAL A 68 -4.33 -12.21 -0.60
N VAL A 69 -3.58 -11.88 -1.65
CA VAL A 69 -2.38 -12.64 -2.05
C VAL A 69 -1.33 -12.61 -0.94
N THR A 70 -1.01 -11.43 -0.39
CA THR A 70 -0.07 -11.30 0.73
C THR A 70 -0.50 -12.11 1.95
N TYR A 71 -1.78 -12.13 2.29
CA TYR A 71 -2.28 -12.88 3.44
C TYR A 71 -1.97 -14.38 3.33
N TYR A 72 -2.28 -15.00 2.18
CA TYR A 72 -2.00 -16.42 1.98
C TYR A 72 -0.50 -16.72 1.83
N LEU A 73 0.26 -15.81 1.23
CA LEU A 73 1.72 -15.95 1.16
C LEU A 73 2.35 -15.88 2.55
N SER A 74 1.95 -14.92 3.36
CA SER A 74 2.50 -14.70 4.70
C SER A 74 2.03 -15.73 5.71
N SER A 75 0.80 -16.26 5.61
CA SER A 75 0.38 -17.39 6.44
C SER A 75 1.22 -18.65 6.19
N LYS A 76 1.75 -18.81 4.98
CA LYS A 76 2.57 -19.98 4.62
C LYS A 76 4.07 -19.77 4.81
N TYR A 77 4.57 -18.56 4.54
CA TYR A 77 6.00 -18.28 4.48
C TYR A 77 6.46 -17.20 5.47
N GLY A 78 5.53 -16.49 6.11
CA GLY A 78 5.80 -15.32 6.95
C GLY A 78 6.69 -15.65 8.14
N GLU A 79 6.41 -16.74 8.87
CA GLU A 79 7.27 -17.20 9.97
C GLU A 79 8.69 -17.49 9.50
N LYS A 80 8.82 -18.30 8.43
CA LYS A 80 10.13 -18.67 7.88
C LYS A 80 10.94 -17.46 7.44
N LEU A 81 10.30 -16.45 6.85
CA LEU A 81 10.96 -15.22 6.45
C LEU A 81 11.32 -14.35 7.66
N ALA A 82 10.42 -14.22 8.64
CA ALA A 82 10.66 -13.47 9.86
C ALA A 82 11.83 -14.05 10.67
N LEU A 83 11.92 -15.38 10.80
CA LEU A 83 13.02 -16.06 11.50
C LEU A 83 14.38 -15.95 10.79
N LYS A 84 14.42 -15.48 9.53
CA LYS A 84 15.69 -15.11 8.87
C LYS A 84 16.15 -13.69 9.21
N LEU A 85 15.23 -12.84 9.65
CA LEU A 85 15.47 -11.41 9.90
C LEU A 85 15.54 -11.08 11.39
N PHE A 86 14.85 -11.86 12.23
CA PHE A 86 14.68 -11.64 13.67
C PHE A 86 15.00 -12.91 14.45
N LYS A 87 15.29 -12.75 15.74
CA LYS A 87 15.46 -13.92 16.64
C LYS A 87 14.12 -14.59 16.87
N GLU A 88 14.14 -15.90 17.07
CA GLU A 88 12.92 -16.66 17.37
C GLU A 88 12.19 -16.13 18.61
N GLU A 89 12.93 -15.76 19.66
CA GLU A 89 12.33 -15.17 20.86
C GLU A 89 11.54 -13.88 20.57
N GLU A 90 12.04 -13.03 19.66
CA GLU A 90 11.37 -11.79 19.26
C GLU A 90 10.12 -12.07 18.43
N TYR A 91 10.21 -13.03 17.51
CA TYR A 91 9.07 -13.49 16.73
C TYR A 91 7.95 -14.04 17.63
N ARG A 92 8.29 -14.94 18.56
CA ARG A 92 7.33 -15.54 19.50
C ARG A 92 6.72 -14.50 20.44
N LYS A 93 7.47 -13.48 20.86
CA LYS A 93 6.93 -12.34 21.62
C LYS A 93 5.85 -11.61 20.82
N GLY A 94 6.11 -11.30 19.56
CA GLY A 94 5.13 -10.65 18.66
C GLY A 94 3.90 -11.52 18.40
N GLU A 95 4.12 -12.80 18.14
CA GLU A 95 3.04 -13.78 17.91
C GLU A 95 2.14 -13.92 19.14
N ASN A 96 2.72 -14.06 20.33
CA ASN A 96 1.98 -14.14 21.60
C ASN A 96 1.23 -12.84 21.92
N PHE A 97 1.82 -11.68 21.61
CA PHE A 97 1.14 -10.39 21.73
C PHE A 97 -0.11 -10.35 20.83
N PHE A 98 0.01 -10.78 19.58
CA PHE A 98 -1.14 -10.85 18.67
C PHE A 98 -2.18 -11.87 19.11
N LYS A 99 -1.77 -13.06 19.60
CA LYS A 99 -2.70 -14.05 20.17
C LYS A 99 -3.44 -13.51 21.39
N LYS A 100 -2.80 -12.68 22.21
CA LYS A 100 -3.39 -12.08 23.43
C LYS A 100 -4.31 -10.90 23.14
N TYR A 101 -3.90 -9.95 22.29
CA TYR A 101 -4.60 -8.69 22.06
C TYR A 101 -5.43 -8.66 20.76
N GLY A 102 -5.23 -9.62 19.86
CA GLY A 102 -5.96 -9.74 18.60
C GLY A 102 -5.90 -8.46 17.76
N ILE A 103 -7.06 -8.02 17.27
CA ILE A 103 -7.23 -6.77 16.51
C ILE A 103 -6.66 -5.55 17.25
N LEU A 104 -6.83 -5.48 18.57
CA LEU A 104 -6.36 -4.31 19.33
C LEU A 104 -4.83 -4.21 19.30
N GLY A 105 -4.14 -5.35 19.33
CA GLY A 105 -2.69 -5.42 19.15
C GLY A 105 -2.25 -4.92 17.77
N PHE A 106 -2.97 -5.33 16.72
CA PHE A 106 -2.75 -4.82 15.36
C PHE A 106 -2.93 -3.30 15.29
N ILE A 107 -4.01 -2.77 15.86
CA ILE A 107 -4.28 -1.32 15.86
C ILE A 107 -3.13 -0.57 16.55
N VAL A 108 -2.68 -1.03 17.72
CA VAL A 108 -1.56 -0.42 18.43
C VAL A 108 -0.28 -0.43 17.59
N ILE A 109 0.03 -1.56 16.94
CA ILE A 109 1.22 -1.68 16.09
C ILE A 109 1.06 -0.84 14.82
N SER A 110 -0.15 -0.65 14.30
CA SER A 110 -0.38 0.20 13.12
C SER A 110 -0.11 1.69 13.36
N PHE A 111 0.03 2.13 14.62
CA PHE A 111 0.50 3.49 14.95
C PHE A 111 2.02 3.63 14.87
N THR A 112 2.76 2.53 14.74
CA THR A 112 4.18 2.60 14.41
C THR A 112 4.34 3.02 12.95
N PRO A 113 5.45 3.69 12.57
CA PRO A 113 5.70 4.09 11.19
C PRO A 113 6.14 2.88 10.33
N LEU A 114 5.45 1.75 10.46
CA LEU A 114 5.70 0.55 9.69
C LEU A 114 5.10 0.69 8.28
N PRO A 115 5.86 0.34 7.23
CA PRO A 115 5.31 0.20 5.89
C PRO A 115 4.09 -0.73 5.86
N PHE A 116 3.13 -0.39 5.01
CA PHE A 116 1.83 -1.05 4.97
C PHE A 116 1.93 -2.53 4.57
N GLU A 117 2.85 -2.85 3.67
CA GLU A 117 3.18 -4.22 3.26
C GLU A 117 3.63 -5.05 4.46
N ILE A 118 4.48 -4.50 5.35
CA ILE A 118 4.93 -5.21 6.56
C ILE A 118 3.73 -5.57 7.44
N MET A 119 2.79 -4.65 7.61
CA MET A 119 1.56 -4.90 8.37
C MET A 119 0.73 -6.03 7.74
N CYS A 120 0.63 -6.07 6.41
CA CYS A 120 -0.07 -7.15 5.70
C CYS A 120 0.61 -8.51 5.93
N TRP A 121 1.94 -8.54 5.84
CA TRP A 121 2.73 -9.74 6.09
C TRP A 121 2.59 -10.23 7.54
N VAL A 122 2.65 -9.32 8.52
CA VAL A 122 2.47 -9.67 9.95
C VAL A 122 1.09 -10.28 10.20
N CYS A 123 0.03 -9.70 9.63
CA CYS A 123 -1.33 -10.20 9.80
C CYS A 123 -1.52 -11.64 9.33
N GLY A 124 -0.98 -12.01 8.16
CA GLY A 124 -1.08 -13.39 7.70
C GLY A 124 -0.13 -14.33 8.42
N ALA A 125 1.10 -13.88 8.74
CA ALA A 125 2.07 -14.67 9.52
C ALA A 125 1.55 -15.06 10.92
N PHE A 126 0.77 -14.18 11.55
CA PHE A 126 0.14 -14.44 12.84
C PHE A 126 -1.32 -14.93 12.73
N GLU A 127 -1.74 -15.38 11.54
CA GLU A 127 -3.04 -16.02 11.29
C GLU A 127 -4.26 -15.21 11.75
N MET A 128 -4.22 -13.88 11.57
CA MET A 128 -5.36 -13.02 11.88
C MET A 128 -6.60 -13.47 11.10
N PRO A 129 -7.80 -13.61 11.70
CA PRO A 129 -8.96 -14.12 10.98
C PRO A 129 -9.24 -13.33 9.69
N PHE A 130 -9.25 -14.03 8.54
CA PHE A 130 -9.28 -13.42 7.20
C PHE A 130 -10.35 -12.33 7.02
N LYS A 131 -11.57 -12.54 7.53
CA LYS A 131 -12.66 -11.54 7.44
C LYS A 131 -12.32 -10.23 8.15
N LYS A 132 -11.64 -10.31 9.30
CA LYS A 132 -11.21 -9.14 10.08
C LYS A 132 -10.08 -8.43 9.35
N TYR A 133 -9.14 -9.19 8.80
CA TYR A 133 -8.02 -8.68 8.02
C TYR A 133 -8.50 -7.88 6.81
N ILE A 134 -9.35 -8.48 5.97
CA ILE A 134 -9.79 -7.85 4.73
C ILE A 134 -10.64 -6.61 4.98
N LEU A 135 -11.46 -6.62 6.04
CA LEU A 135 -12.24 -5.46 6.46
C LEU A 135 -11.32 -4.33 6.93
N ALA A 136 -10.30 -4.64 7.72
CA ALA A 136 -9.32 -3.65 8.18
C ALA A 136 -8.54 -3.05 7.01
N VAL A 137 -8.09 -3.87 6.04
CA VAL A 137 -7.43 -3.39 4.83
C VAL A 137 -8.36 -2.47 4.04
N PHE A 138 -9.58 -2.92 3.73
CA PHE A 138 -10.54 -2.14 2.96
C PHE A 138 -10.82 -0.76 3.59
N LEU A 139 -11.14 -0.73 4.90
CA LEU A 139 -11.38 0.53 5.61
C LEU A 139 -10.14 1.42 5.62
N SER A 140 -8.96 0.86 5.86
CA SER A 140 -7.71 1.62 5.83
C SER A 140 -7.46 2.25 4.47
N ARG A 141 -7.77 1.55 3.37
CA ARG A 141 -7.56 2.03 2.00
C ARG A 141 -8.55 3.13 1.64
N VAL A 142 -9.83 2.94 1.94
CA VAL A 142 -10.84 3.97 1.71
C VAL A 142 -10.49 5.25 2.46
N ILE A 143 -10.10 5.14 3.73
CA ILE A 143 -9.72 6.30 4.56
C ILE A 143 -8.44 6.94 4.04
N LYS A 144 -7.34 6.17 3.90
CA LYS A 144 -6.03 6.72 3.52
C LYS A 144 -6.03 7.29 2.10
N HIS A 145 -6.54 6.54 1.12
CA HIS A 145 -6.62 7.02 -0.25
C HIS A 145 -7.56 8.22 -0.36
N GLY A 146 -8.71 8.18 0.30
CA GLY A 146 -9.63 9.32 0.33
C GLY A 146 -8.99 10.57 0.96
N LEU A 147 -8.37 10.43 2.13
CA LEU A 147 -7.70 11.52 2.85
C LEU A 147 -6.60 12.17 2.01
N ILE A 148 -5.86 11.37 1.23
CA ILE A 148 -4.77 11.87 0.40
C ILE A 148 -5.29 12.43 -0.92
N VAL A 149 -6.25 11.79 -1.59
CA VAL A 149 -6.73 12.20 -2.93
C VAL A 149 -7.69 13.39 -2.87
N LEU A 150 -8.62 13.41 -1.92
CA LEU A 150 -9.69 14.41 -1.89
C LEU A 150 -9.18 15.86 -1.79
N PRO A 151 -8.16 16.20 -0.98
CA PRO A 151 -7.62 17.56 -0.95
C PRO A 151 -7.12 18.04 -2.32
N PHE A 152 -6.48 17.16 -3.11
CA PHE A 152 -6.01 17.50 -4.46
C PHE A 152 -7.18 17.72 -5.42
N VAL A 153 -8.23 16.93 -5.31
CA VAL A 153 -9.45 17.10 -6.13
C VAL A 153 -10.17 18.41 -5.78
N LEU A 154 -10.31 18.72 -4.49
CA LEU A 154 -11.04 19.90 -3.99
C LEU A 154 -10.30 21.22 -4.24
N TRP A 155 -8.96 21.23 -4.22
CA TRP A 155 -8.16 22.43 -4.48
C TRP A 155 -8.13 22.81 -5.98
N GLY A 156 -8.73 22.02 -6.85
CA GLY A 156 -8.83 22.31 -8.28
C GLY A 156 -7.57 21.88 -9.04
N SER A 157 -7.78 21.12 -10.12
CA SER A 157 -6.70 20.50 -10.89
C SER A 157 -5.78 21.49 -11.62
N THR A 158 -6.07 22.80 -11.56
CA THR A 158 -5.35 23.85 -12.29
C THR A 158 -3.92 24.08 -11.82
N ASN A 159 -3.59 23.82 -10.54
CA ASN A 159 -2.21 23.89 -10.02
C ASN A 159 -1.55 22.51 -9.80
N ILE A 160 -2.28 21.42 -10.02
CA ILE A 160 -1.71 20.07 -9.92
C ILE A 160 -0.62 19.86 -10.97
N SER A 161 -0.76 20.46 -12.15
CA SER A 161 0.25 20.43 -13.21
C SER A 161 1.59 21.04 -12.77
N ASP A 162 1.59 22.06 -11.92
CA ASP A 162 2.81 22.69 -11.38
C ASP A 162 3.44 21.87 -10.26
N ILE A 163 2.64 21.26 -9.38
CA ILE A 163 3.12 20.27 -8.39
C ILE A 163 3.69 19.05 -9.12
N PHE A 164 3.05 18.61 -10.19
CA PHE A 164 3.49 17.48 -11.00
C PHE A 164 4.79 17.79 -11.74
N LYS A 165 4.92 18.99 -12.34
CA LYS A 165 6.18 19.51 -12.91
C LYS A 165 7.27 19.66 -11.86
N TYR A 166 6.95 20.01 -10.62
CA TYR A 166 7.93 20.08 -9.53
C TYR A 166 8.43 18.67 -9.13
N ILE A 167 7.51 17.70 -9.01
CA ILE A 167 7.82 16.30 -8.68
C ILE A 167 8.57 15.58 -9.81
N LEU A 168 8.19 15.82 -11.07
CA LEU A 168 8.86 15.28 -12.26
C LEU A 168 10.10 16.07 -12.68
N GLY A 169 10.19 17.36 -12.37
CA GLY A 169 11.37 18.18 -12.69
C GLY A 169 12.61 17.83 -11.88
N HIS A 170 12.45 17.08 -10.78
CA HIS A 170 13.54 16.43 -10.05
C HIS A 170 13.84 15.00 -10.56
N ILE A 171 13.11 14.53 -11.57
CA ILE A 171 13.38 13.30 -12.30
C ILE A 171 13.97 13.73 -13.64
N HIS A 172 15.28 13.92 -13.68
CA HIS A 172 15.98 14.06 -14.95
C HIS A 172 15.84 12.74 -15.73
N LEU A 173 14.87 12.71 -16.66
CA LEU A 173 14.90 11.84 -17.85
C LEU A 173 15.69 12.55 -18.95
#